data_AF-A0A1J4K2E3-F1
#
_entry.id   AF-A0A1J4K2E3-F1
#
_cell.length_a   1.000
_cell.length_b   1.000
_cell.length_c   1.000
_cell.angle_alpha   90.00
_cell.angle_beta   90.00
_cell.angle_gamma   90.00
#
_symmetry.space_group_name_H-M   'P 1'
#
loop_
_entity.id
_entity.type
_entity.pdbx_description
1 polymer ?
#
loop_
_entity_poly.entity_id
_entity_poly.type
_entity_poly.pdbx_seq_one_letter_code
_entity_poly.pdbx_strand_id
1 'polypeptide(L)'
;MFLNIYFPSTGGKAQKSDFKPYWVEIHEPFLDISAEYAKEPFTSFHLGVLKVAATKDFSDRPDVLEFTGTDNMTSAHFYVFTYDPFDILDFYKMTSAAIKKWKEQVAAKKEKISFQAEVKPTGISIFKSNFTWSVQPDKVSVGKGSQASDNTLYNEIVSLTPIGIPSKPATFKFVTKQSPEGNDQRCTSVDQMKGLMNAVFNNWYLLKCESKPPK
;
A
#
# COMPACT_ATOMS: atom_id res chain seq x y z
N MET A 1 11.66 12.95 -6.16
CA MET A 1 11.11 14.20 -6.76
C MET A 1 10.05 14.78 -5.83
N PHE A 2 9.81 16.09 -5.86
CA PHE A 2 8.73 16.71 -5.07
C PHE A 2 7.42 16.65 -5.85
N LEU A 3 6.38 16.05 -5.25
CA LEU A 3 5.03 16.03 -5.80
C LEU A 3 4.04 16.56 -4.77
N ASN A 4 2.97 17.18 -5.24
CA ASN A 4 1.86 17.59 -4.40
C ASN A 4 0.87 16.43 -4.31
N ILE A 5 0.64 15.93 -3.09
CA ILE A 5 -0.21 14.76 -2.85
C ILE A 5 -1.38 15.14 -1.97
N TYR A 6 -2.55 14.63 -2.34
CA TYR A 6 -3.76 14.70 -1.53
C TYR A 6 -4.22 13.28 -1.18
N PHE A 7 -4.37 13.03 0.13
CA PHE A 7 -4.96 11.80 0.68
C PHE A 7 -6.40 12.10 1.15
N PRO A 8 -7.43 11.63 0.43
CA PRO A 8 -8.82 11.80 0.84
C PRO A 8 -9.06 11.06 2.15
N SER A 9 -9.45 11.78 3.20
CA SER A 9 -9.80 11.20 4.50
C SER A 9 -11.30 10.95 4.65
N THR A 10 -12.14 11.66 3.90
CA THR A 10 -13.59 11.51 3.81
C THR A 10 -14.04 12.02 2.43
N GLY A 11 -15.12 11.47 1.86
CA GLY A 11 -15.54 11.61 0.45
C GLY A 11 -15.97 13.02 -0.04
N GLY A 12 -15.29 14.07 0.38
CA GLY A 12 -15.38 15.41 -0.20
C GLY A 12 -14.46 15.58 -1.41
N LYS A 13 -14.78 16.56 -2.26
CA LYS A 13 -13.86 17.01 -3.32
C LYS A 13 -12.68 17.73 -2.69
N ALA A 14 -11.45 17.40 -3.12
CA ALA A 14 -10.26 18.06 -2.59
C ALA A 14 -10.31 19.57 -2.86
N GLN A 15 -9.89 20.36 -1.87
CA GLN A 15 -9.60 21.76 -2.04
C GLN A 15 -8.12 21.97 -2.34
N LYS A 16 -7.79 23.15 -2.91
CA LYS A 16 -6.40 23.52 -3.24
C LYS A 16 -5.45 23.39 -2.04
N SER A 17 -5.92 23.71 -0.84
CA SER A 17 -5.20 23.62 0.44
C SER A 17 -4.90 22.20 0.90
N ASP A 18 -5.58 21.20 0.34
CA ASP A 18 -5.52 19.83 0.84
C ASP A 18 -4.33 19.07 0.24
N PHE A 19 -3.78 19.57 -0.87
CA PHE A 19 -2.55 19.06 -1.46
C PHE A 19 -1.34 19.59 -0.69
N LYS A 20 -0.49 18.68 -0.26
CA LYS A 20 0.77 19.01 0.43
C LYS A 20 1.96 18.50 -0.36
N PRO A 21 3.08 19.25 -0.40
CA PRO A 21 4.29 18.79 -1.05
C PRO A 21 4.93 17.65 -0.25
N TYR A 22 5.33 16.60 -0.93
CA TYR A 22 6.07 15.47 -0.37
C TYR A 22 7.21 15.07 -1.28
N TRP A 23 8.28 14.54 -0.70
CA TRP A 23 9.31 13.85 -1.47
C TRP A 23 8.84 12.44 -1.78
N VAL A 24 8.94 12.04 -3.04
CA VAL A 24 8.61 10.69 -3.49
C VAL A 24 9.78 10.01 -4.16
N GLU A 25 9.88 8.70 -3.93
CA GLU A 25 10.86 7.81 -4.54
C GLU A 25 10.17 6.52 -4.97
N ILE A 26 10.59 5.97 -6.11
CA ILE A 26 10.11 4.67 -6.58
C ILE A 26 11.22 3.65 -6.35
N HIS A 27 11.02 2.81 -5.33
CA HIS A 27 11.86 1.65 -5.03
C HIS A 27 11.08 0.39 -5.39
N GLU A 28 11.07 0.08 -6.69
CA GLU A 28 10.20 -0.92 -7.31
C GLU A 28 10.04 -2.21 -6.48
N PRO A 29 8.80 -2.66 -6.17
CA PRO A 29 7.51 -2.19 -6.70
C PRO A 29 6.84 -1.07 -5.87
N PHE A 30 7.58 -0.36 -5.02
CA PHE A 30 7.00 0.59 -4.06
C PHE A 30 7.15 2.05 -4.46
N LEU A 31 6.12 2.84 -4.15
CA LEU A 31 6.15 4.31 -4.11
C LEU A 31 6.31 4.74 -2.65
N ASP A 32 7.51 5.16 -2.30
CA ASP A 32 7.87 5.66 -0.97
C ASP A 32 7.56 7.16 -0.90
N ILE A 33 6.97 7.60 0.21
CA ILE A 33 6.58 9.00 0.43
C ILE A 33 7.16 9.49 1.76
N SER A 34 7.97 10.53 1.66
CA SER A 34 8.65 11.20 2.77
C SER A 34 8.16 12.64 2.91
N ALA A 35 8.26 13.19 4.13
CA ALA A 35 7.95 14.60 4.36
C ALA A 35 8.88 15.53 3.57
N GLU A 36 10.16 15.16 3.46
CA GLU A 36 11.21 15.96 2.83
C GLU A 36 12.25 15.04 2.16
N TYR A 37 13.12 15.61 1.33
CA TYR A 37 14.25 14.92 0.74
C TYR A 37 15.18 14.34 1.82
N ALA A 38 15.71 13.14 1.58
CA ALA A 38 16.60 12.40 2.49
C ALA A 38 16.01 12.09 3.88
N LYS A 39 14.69 12.25 4.07
CA LYS A 39 13.98 11.74 5.25
C LYS A 39 13.44 10.35 4.98
N GLU A 40 13.34 9.54 6.03
CA GLU A 40 12.68 8.25 5.96
C GLU A 40 11.22 8.41 5.49
N PRO A 41 10.74 7.50 4.62
CA PRO A 41 9.36 7.51 4.22
C PRO A 41 8.46 7.26 5.43
N PHE A 42 7.34 7.98 5.50
CA PHE A 42 6.32 7.68 6.51
C PHE A 42 5.34 6.61 6.01
N THR A 43 5.15 6.52 4.70
CA THR A 43 4.29 5.52 4.08
C THR A 43 4.88 5.04 2.76
N SER A 44 4.43 3.89 2.31
CA SER A 44 4.87 3.26 1.07
C SER A 44 3.73 2.50 0.44
N PHE A 45 3.42 2.80 -0.82
CA PHE A 45 2.34 2.14 -1.56
C PHE A 45 2.89 1.15 -2.57
N HIS A 46 2.40 -0.08 -2.53
CA HIS A 46 2.79 -1.11 -3.49
C HIS A 46 2.11 -0.86 -4.84
N LEU A 47 2.88 -0.39 -5.84
CA LEU A 47 2.35 0.02 -7.15
C LEU A 47 1.65 -1.13 -7.88
N GLY A 48 2.12 -2.37 -7.72
CA GLY A 48 1.55 -3.56 -8.38
C GLY A 48 0.05 -3.81 -8.14
N VAL A 49 -0.51 -3.27 -7.04
CA VAL A 49 -1.94 -3.37 -6.69
C VAL A 49 -2.70 -2.06 -6.87
N LEU A 50 -2.09 -1.05 -7.51
CA LEU A 50 -2.72 0.23 -7.85
C LEU A 50 -3.01 0.34 -9.34
N LYS A 51 -3.97 1.21 -9.66
CA LYS A 51 -4.23 1.77 -10.98
C LYS A 51 -3.89 3.25 -10.92
N VAL A 52 -3.29 3.74 -11.99
CA VAL A 52 -2.98 5.16 -12.19
C VAL A 52 -3.76 5.64 -13.40
N ALA A 53 -4.48 6.77 -13.26
CA ALA A 53 -5.21 7.39 -14.35
C ALA A 53 -5.12 8.92 -14.25
N ALA A 54 -5.16 9.61 -15.38
CA ALA A 54 -5.40 11.06 -15.36
C ALA A 54 -6.87 11.32 -14.98
N THR A 55 -7.11 12.27 -14.09
CA THR A 55 -8.47 12.71 -13.71
C THR A 55 -8.73 14.14 -14.16
N LYS A 56 -10.01 14.46 -14.39
CA LYS A 56 -10.52 15.80 -14.71
C LYS A 56 -11.25 16.46 -13.53
N ASP A 57 -11.24 15.82 -12.36
CA ASP A 57 -11.97 16.29 -11.18
C ASP A 57 -11.44 17.63 -10.63
N PHE A 58 -10.22 18.01 -11.03
CA PHE A 58 -9.54 19.24 -10.60
C PHE A 58 -9.32 20.18 -11.79
N SER A 59 -10.36 20.94 -12.16
CA SER A 59 -10.33 21.87 -13.30
C SER A 59 -9.30 23.00 -13.19
N ASP A 60 -8.84 23.31 -11.98
CA ASP A 60 -7.85 24.36 -11.68
C ASP A 60 -6.40 23.84 -11.68
N ARG A 61 -6.19 22.55 -11.93
CA ARG A 61 -4.88 21.88 -11.86
C ARG A 61 -4.61 21.15 -13.19
N PRO A 62 -3.49 21.41 -13.86
CA PRO A 62 -3.09 20.60 -15.01
C PRO A 62 -2.65 19.20 -14.52
N ASP A 63 -3.01 18.18 -15.30
CA ASP A 63 -2.39 16.86 -15.28
C ASP A 63 -2.38 16.13 -13.92
N VAL A 64 -3.50 16.14 -13.21
CA VAL A 64 -3.64 15.38 -11.96
C VAL A 64 -3.75 13.88 -12.25
N LEU A 65 -2.89 13.10 -11.59
CA LEU A 65 -2.96 11.64 -11.57
C LEU A 65 -3.72 11.16 -10.34
N GLU A 66 -4.70 10.30 -10.55
CA GLU A 66 -5.45 9.58 -9.55
C GLU A 66 -4.87 8.17 -9.40
N PHE A 67 -4.58 7.79 -8.15
CA PHE A 67 -4.16 6.46 -7.76
C PHE A 67 -5.29 5.80 -6.98
N THR A 68 -5.78 4.67 -7.49
CA THR A 68 -6.82 3.87 -6.84
C THR A 68 -6.37 2.42 -6.68
N GLY A 69 -6.80 1.76 -5.62
CA GLY A 69 -6.64 0.32 -5.47
C GLY A 69 -7.26 -0.46 -6.62
N THR A 70 -6.62 -1.55 -7.01
CA THR A 70 -7.17 -2.52 -7.96
C THR A 70 -7.62 -3.77 -7.23
N ASP A 71 -8.67 -4.41 -7.77
CA ASP A 71 -9.02 -5.78 -7.46
C ASP A 71 -9.32 -6.09 -5.97
N ASN A 72 -9.72 -5.07 -5.21
CA ASN A 72 -10.13 -5.18 -3.80
C ASN A 72 -9.04 -5.74 -2.88
N MET A 73 -7.75 -5.50 -3.12
CA MET A 73 -6.70 -5.83 -2.12
C MET A 73 -6.14 -4.63 -1.39
N THR A 74 -6.39 -3.44 -1.90
CA THR A 74 -6.06 -2.21 -1.21
C THR A 74 -7.18 -1.21 -1.47
N SER A 75 -7.50 -0.41 -0.47
CA SER A 75 -8.43 0.71 -0.55
C SER A 75 -7.69 2.03 -0.70
N ALA A 76 -6.42 1.98 -1.12
CA ALA A 76 -5.62 3.17 -1.36
C ALA A 76 -6.30 4.06 -2.40
N HIS A 77 -6.44 5.34 -2.06
CA HIS A 77 -6.96 6.36 -2.92
C HIS A 77 -6.20 7.65 -2.64
N PHE A 78 -5.53 8.22 -3.63
CA PHE A 78 -4.84 9.50 -3.50
C PHE A 78 -4.63 10.16 -4.86
N TYR A 79 -4.37 11.46 -4.84
CA TYR A 79 -4.15 12.26 -6.04
C TYR A 79 -2.78 12.90 -6.01
N VAL A 80 -2.15 13.01 -7.17
CA VAL A 80 -0.80 13.52 -7.34
C VAL A 80 -0.76 14.51 -8.48
N PHE A 81 -0.12 15.65 -8.29
CA PHE A 81 0.23 16.56 -9.38
C PHE A 81 1.57 17.25 -9.11
N THR A 82 2.14 17.83 -10.15
CA THR A 82 3.26 18.79 -10.07
C THR A 82 2.98 19.93 -11.04
N TYR A 83 3.65 21.07 -10.85
CA TYR A 83 3.53 22.21 -11.75
C TYR A 83 4.38 22.05 -13.02
N ASP A 84 5.32 21.10 -13.02
CA ASP A 84 6.12 20.77 -14.20
C ASP A 84 5.49 19.59 -14.97
N PRO A 85 5.00 19.81 -16.21
CA PRO A 85 4.37 18.77 -17.01
C PRO A 85 5.33 17.64 -17.41
N PHE A 86 6.64 17.87 -17.46
CA PHE A 86 7.60 16.80 -17.75
C PHE A 86 7.81 15.89 -16.54
N ASP A 87 7.87 16.46 -15.33
CA ASP A 87 7.98 15.68 -14.09
C ASP A 87 6.78 14.74 -13.90
N ILE A 88 5.55 15.21 -14.17
CA ILE A 88 4.36 14.35 -13.99
C ILE A 88 4.32 13.22 -15.03
N LEU A 89 4.75 13.49 -16.27
CA LEU A 89 4.84 12.49 -17.32
C LEU A 89 5.90 11.45 -17.00
N ASP A 90 7.07 11.87 -16.50
CA ASP A 90 8.13 10.94 -16.12
C ASP A 90 7.75 10.12 -14.89
N PHE A 91 7.09 10.73 -13.91
CA PHE A 91 6.49 10.01 -12.79
C PHE A 91 5.46 8.96 -13.25
N TYR A 92 4.58 9.31 -14.19
CA TYR A 92 3.62 8.36 -14.78
C TYR A 92 4.32 7.18 -15.49
N LYS A 93 5.39 7.46 -16.25
CA LYS A 93 6.17 6.40 -16.92
C LYS A 93 6.85 5.48 -15.90
N MET A 94 7.48 6.03 -14.87
CA MET A 94 8.16 5.25 -13.83
C MET A 94 7.18 4.36 -13.05
N THR A 95 6.02 4.91 -12.66
CA THR A 95 4.98 4.12 -11.98
C THR A 95 4.43 3.02 -12.88
N SER A 96 4.13 3.32 -14.14
CA SER A 96 3.67 2.32 -15.12
C SER A 96 4.69 1.21 -15.37
N ALA A 97 5.98 1.57 -15.46
CA ALA A 97 7.07 0.62 -15.63
C ALA A 97 7.20 -0.31 -14.40
N ALA A 98 7.14 0.24 -13.19
CA ALA A 98 7.19 -0.53 -11.95
C ALA A 98 6.01 -1.52 -11.84
N ILE A 99 4.79 -1.08 -12.19
CA ILE A 99 3.59 -1.95 -12.21
C ILE A 99 3.80 -3.11 -13.17
N LYS A 100 4.22 -2.82 -14.40
CA LYS A 100 4.45 -3.83 -15.44
C LYS A 100 5.51 -4.84 -14.99
N LYS A 101 6.67 -4.34 -14.55
CA LYS A 101 7.80 -5.16 -14.12
C LYS A 101 7.42 -6.09 -12.97
N TRP A 102 6.69 -5.61 -11.97
CA TRP A 102 6.24 -6.48 -10.87
C TRP A 102 5.33 -7.61 -11.37
N LYS A 103 4.31 -7.28 -12.19
CA LYS A 103 3.39 -8.30 -12.72
C LYS A 103 4.13 -9.36 -13.55
N GLU A 104 5.09 -8.95 -14.37
CA GLU A 104 5.94 -9.85 -15.16
C GLU A 104 6.80 -10.74 -14.25
N GLN A 105 7.42 -10.19 -13.21
CA GLN A 105 8.23 -10.94 -12.27
C GLN A 105 7.41 -11.99 -11.50
N VAL A 106 6.24 -11.62 -11.00
CA VAL A 106 5.36 -12.56 -10.27
C VAL A 106 4.87 -13.66 -11.20
N ALA A 107 4.43 -13.31 -12.43
CA ALA A 107 3.98 -14.28 -13.42
C ALA A 107 5.08 -15.24 -13.89
N ALA A 108 6.33 -14.77 -13.98
CA ALA A 108 7.48 -15.56 -14.39
C ALA A 108 7.96 -16.51 -13.28
N LYS A 109 8.09 -16.01 -12.04
CA LYS A 109 8.61 -16.81 -10.92
C LYS A 109 7.59 -17.80 -10.36
N LYS A 110 6.30 -17.41 -10.32
CA LYS A 110 5.21 -18.20 -9.72
C LYS A 110 5.51 -18.70 -8.30
N GLU A 111 6.33 -17.95 -7.56
CA GLU A 111 6.80 -18.33 -6.25
C GLU A 111 6.03 -17.56 -5.17
N LYS A 112 5.47 -18.30 -4.22
CA LYS A 112 4.82 -17.73 -3.03
C LYS A 112 5.88 -17.38 -1.99
N ILE A 113 5.76 -16.20 -1.40
CA ILE A 113 6.71 -15.61 -0.46
C ILE A 113 6.26 -15.88 0.96
N SER A 114 7.19 -16.34 1.80
CA SER A 114 7.02 -16.34 3.25
C SER A 114 7.74 -15.13 3.85
N PHE A 115 7.09 -14.44 4.79
CA PHE A 115 7.67 -13.27 5.45
C PHE A 115 7.15 -13.15 6.88
N GLN A 116 7.98 -12.62 7.78
CA GLN A 116 7.59 -12.36 9.16
C GLN A 116 7.88 -10.91 9.53
N ALA A 117 6.92 -10.27 10.19
CA ALA A 117 7.04 -8.92 10.69
C ALA A 117 6.50 -8.80 12.11
N GLU A 118 7.13 -7.94 12.90
CA GLU A 118 6.55 -7.47 14.16
C GLU A 118 5.57 -6.32 13.90
N VAL A 119 4.37 -6.46 14.43
CA VAL A 119 3.28 -5.50 14.27
C VAL A 119 2.75 -5.11 15.65
N LYS A 120 2.67 -3.80 15.89
CA LYS A 120 2.10 -3.20 17.08
C LYS A 120 0.65 -2.79 16.78
N PRO A 121 -0.31 -3.15 17.65
CA PRO A 121 -1.67 -2.61 17.53
C PRO A 121 -1.60 -1.10 17.80
N THR A 122 -2.23 -0.26 16.98
CA THR A 122 -2.26 1.18 17.26
C THR A 122 -3.43 1.52 18.18
N GLY A 123 -3.15 2.11 19.35
CA GLY A 123 -4.10 2.55 20.37
C GLY A 123 -3.40 3.02 21.65
N ILE A 124 -4.14 3.58 22.63
CA ILE A 124 -3.61 4.21 23.88
C ILE A 124 -2.90 3.21 24.83
N SER A 125 -2.82 1.92 24.50
CA SER A 125 -2.20 0.93 25.39
C SER A 125 -0.74 0.69 25.03
N ILE A 126 0.12 1.51 25.62
CA ILE A 126 1.59 1.46 25.57
C ILE A 126 2.14 0.12 26.14
N PHE A 127 1.26 -0.71 26.73
CA PHE A 127 1.58 -2.00 27.37
C PHE A 127 1.15 -3.24 26.59
N LYS A 128 0.62 -3.11 25.36
CA LYS A 128 0.30 -4.27 24.53
C LYS A 128 1.56 -4.78 23.84
N SER A 129 1.96 -6.01 24.16
CA SER A 129 3.07 -6.71 23.49
C SER A 129 2.88 -6.76 21.97
N ASN A 130 4.00 -6.75 21.22
CA ASN A 130 4.00 -6.90 19.77
C ASN A 130 3.32 -8.22 19.36
N PHE A 131 2.66 -8.19 18.21
CA PHE A 131 2.21 -9.38 17.49
C PHE A 131 3.25 -9.75 16.45
N THR A 132 3.39 -11.04 16.18
CA THR A 132 4.15 -11.53 15.04
C THR A 132 3.17 -11.88 13.94
N TRP A 133 3.28 -11.17 12.83
CA TRP A 133 2.57 -11.50 11.60
C TRP A 133 3.46 -12.40 10.76
N SER A 134 2.94 -13.56 10.38
CA SER A 134 3.59 -14.51 9.49
C SER A 134 2.77 -14.66 8.23
N VAL A 135 3.32 -14.19 7.12
CA VAL A 135 2.79 -14.42 5.78
C VAL A 135 3.33 -15.78 5.31
N GLN A 136 2.42 -16.66 4.93
CA GLN A 136 2.71 -18.00 4.42
C GLN A 136 2.07 -18.17 3.03
N PRO A 137 2.43 -19.20 2.26
CA PRO A 137 1.91 -19.38 0.90
C PRO A 137 0.38 -19.43 0.79
N ASP A 138 -0.33 -19.89 1.82
CA ASP A 138 -1.78 -20.11 1.83
C ASP A 138 -2.56 -19.18 2.78
N LYS A 139 -1.88 -18.51 3.72
CA LYS A 139 -2.52 -17.69 4.75
C LYS A 139 -1.63 -16.60 5.33
N VAL A 140 -2.25 -15.73 6.12
CA VAL A 140 -1.59 -14.82 7.06
C VAL A 140 -1.94 -15.26 8.47
N SER A 141 -0.94 -15.48 9.31
CA SER A 141 -1.10 -15.87 10.71
C SER A 141 -0.66 -14.73 11.63
N VAL A 142 -1.47 -14.41 12.63
CA VAL A 142 -1.15 -13.40 13.66
C VAL A 142 -1.03 -14.11 15.00
N GLY A 143 0.17 -14.09 15.58
CA GLY A 143 0.46 -14.73 16.87
C GLY A 143 0.98 -13.75 17.90
N LYS A 144 0.84 -14.12 19.18
CA LYS A 144 1.40 -13.38 20.32
C LYS A 144 2.05 -14.36 21.30
N GLY A 145 3.38 -14.41 21.32
CA GLY A 145 4.11 -15.34 22.18
C GLY A 145 3.65 -16.79 21.97
N SER A 146 3.20 -17.45 23.04
CA SER A 146 2.68 -18.83 23.02
C SER A 146 1.17 -18.95 22.77
N GLN A 147 0.46 -17.84 22.49
CA GLN A 147 -0.98 -17.90 22.23
C GLN A 147 -1.30 -18.47 20.84
N ALA A 148 -2.50 -19.05 20.71
CA ALA A 148 -3.02 -19.56 19.44
C ALA A 148 -2.95 -18.47 18.35
N SER A 149 -2.54 -18.86 17.15
CA SER A 149 -2.45 -17.95 16.02
C SER A 149 -3.82 -17.80 15.36
N ASP A 150 -4.26 -16.55 15.20
CA ASP A 150 -5.38 -16.24 14.33
C ASP A 150 -4.91 -16.41 12.88
N ASN A 151 -5.59 -17.24 12.12
CA ASN A 151 -5.25 -17.53 10.72
C ASN A 151 -6.29 -16.89 9.81
N THR A 152 -5.84 -16.13 8.82
CA THR A 152 -6.67 -15.52 7.79
C THR A 152 -6.24 -16.03 6.43
N LEU A 153 -7.14 -16.71 5.72
CA LEU A 153 -6.88 -17.16 4.36
C LEU A 153 -6.91 -15.96 3.40
N TYR A 154 -6.18 -16.03 2.27
CA TYR A 154 -6.13 -14.90 1.32
C TYR A 154 -7.49 -14.50 0.73
N ASN A 155 -8.42 -15.44 0.61
CA ASN A 155 -9.78 -15.18 0.13
C ASN A 155 -10.69 -14.53 1.20
N GLU A 156 -10.21 -14.38 2.43
CA GLU A 156 -10.89 -13.68 3.54
C GLU A 156 -10.38 -12.25 3.72
N ILE A 157 -9.24 -11.91 3.13
CA ILE A 157 -8.70 -10.56 3.13
C ILE A 157 -9.55 -9.69 2.20
N VAL A 158 -10.07 -8.59 2.75
CA VAL A 158 -10.85 -7.59 2.01
C VAL A 158 -9.99 -6.41 1.59
N SER A 159 -9.03 -6.00 2.42
CA SER A 159 -7.99 -5.05 1.99
C SER A 159 -6.82 -5.00 2.97
N LEU A 160 -5.65 -4.64 2.43
CA LEU A 160 -4.46 -4.26 3.18
C LEU A 160 -4.00 -2.91 2.61
N THR A 161 -4.11 -1.84 3.41
CA THR A 161 -3.96 -0.46 2.91
C THR A 161 -2.97 0.33 3.76
N PRO A 162 -1.83 0.78 3.22
CA PRO A 162 -0.96 1.74 3.91
C PRO A 162 -1.71 3.03 4.25
N ILE A 163 -1.40 3.62 5.40
CA ILE A 163 -1.98 4.89 5.83
C ILE A 163 -1.03 6.04 5.46
N GLY A 164 -1.55 7.04 4.75
CA GLY A 164 -0.81 8.23 4.31
C GLY A 164 -0.75 9.36 5.34
N ILE A 165 -0.50 9.05 6.62
CA ILE A 165 -0.46 10.05 7.71
C ILE A 165 0.97 10.17 8.25
N PRO A 166 1.67 11.30 8.06
CA PRO A 166 3.06 11.47 8.50
C PRO A 166 3.31 11.22 10.00
N SER A 167 2.33 11.52 10.86
CA SER A 167 2.42 11.27 12.31
C SER A 167 2.21 9.80 12.70
N LYS A 168 1.83 8.93 11.76
CA LYS A 168 1.63 7.49 11.95
C LYS A 168 2.47 6.69 10.94
N PRO A 169 3.81 6.75 10.99
CA PRO A 169 4.64 6.08 10.00
C PRO A 169 4.53 4.55 10.11
N ALA A 170 4.75 3.85 8.99
CA ALA A 170 4.67 2.38 8.89
C ALA A 170 3.34 1.79 9.37
N THR A 171 2.25 2.57 9.27
CA THR A 171 0.91 2.17 9.69
C THR A 171 0.09 1.75 8.49
N PHE A 172 -0.69 0.69 8.64
CA PHE A 172 -1.59 0.16 7.63
C PHE A 172 -2.90 -0.28 8.27
N LYS A 173 -3.93 -0.40 7.45
CA LYS A 173 -5.24 -0.93 7.84
C LYS A 173 -5.44 -2.28 7.20
N PHE A 174 -5.78 -3.28 8.01
CA PHE A 174 -6.08 -4.63 7.55
C PHE A 174 -7.57 -4.92 7.80
N VAL A 175 -8.28 -5.20 6.71
CA VAL A 175 -9.71 -5.48 6.71
C VAL A 175 -9.92 -6.91 6.23
N THR A 176 -10.69 -7.68 6.99
CA THR A 176 -11.07 -9.05 6.63
C THR A 176 -12.58 -9.18 6.59
N LYS A 177 -13.09 -10.29 6.07
CA LYS A 177 -14.54 -10.58 6.09
C LYS A 177 -15.08 -10.65 7.53
N GLN A 178 -14.26 -11.11 8.48
CA GLN A 178 -14.62 -11.21 9.90
C GLN A 178 -14.44 -9.89 10.65
N SER A 179 -13.63 -8.96 10.13
CA SER A 179 -13.43 -7.62 10.70
C SER A 179 -13.57 -6.54 9.62
N PRO A 180 -14.81 -6.18 9.23
CA PRO A 180 -15.09 -5.28 8.11
C PRO A 180 -14.65 -3.83 8.36
N GLU A 181 -14.62 -3.41 9.62
CA GLU A 181 -14.13 -2.08 9.98
C GLU A 181 -12.61 -1.99 9.89
N GLY A 182 -11.89 -3.11 10.12
CA GLY A 182 -10.44 -3.20 10.19
C GLY A 182 -9.83 -2.36 11.33
N ASN A 183 -8.65 -2.75 11.77
CA ASN A 183 -7.88 -1.96 12.75
C ASN A 183 -6.63 -1.38 12.11
N ASP A 184 -6.26 -0.17 12.53
CA ASP A 184 -4.93 0.38 12.27
C ASP A 184 -3.88 -0.52 12.97
N GLN A 185 -2.83 -0.86 12.26
CA GLN A 185 -1.73 -1.72 12.66
C GLN A 185 -0.42 -1.06 12.24
N ARG A 186 0.64 -1.20 13.04
CA ARG A 186 1.91 -0.52 12.76
C ARG A 186 3.09 -1.47 12.80
N CYS A 187 3.85 -1.56 11.71
CA CYS A 187 5.13 -2.27 11.70
C CYS A 187 6.21 -1.47 12.46
N THR A 188 7.28 -2.16 12.85
CA THR A 188 8.45 -1.53 13.50
C THR A 188 9.18 -0.54 12.59
N SER A 189 9.17 -0.76 11.27
CA SER A 189 9.71 0.14 10.25
C SER A 189 8.90 0.10 8.95
N VAL A 190 9.13 1.07 8.06
CA VAL A 190 8.52 1.05 6.72
C VAL A 190 9.03 -0.12 5.89
N ASP A 191 10.29 -0.53 6.03
CA ASP A 191 10.81 -1.71 5.33
C ASP A 191 10.12 -3.01 5.77
N GLN A 192 9.81 -3.15 7.06
CA GLN A 192 9.03 -4.28 7.57
C GLN A 192 7.60 -4.27 6.99
N MET A 193 6.98 -3.10 6.89
CA MET A 193 5.68 -2.94 6.23
C MET A 193 5.75 -3.31 4.75
N LYS A 194 6.79 -2.86 4.03
CA LYS A 194 7.02 -3.19 2.60
C LYS A 194 7.20 -4.69 2.42
N GLY A 195 8.03 -5.34 3.23
CA GLY A 195 8.21 -6.80 3.18
C GLY A 195 6.90 -7.56 3.41
N LEU A 196 6.13 -7.15 4.43
CA LEU A 196 4.84 -7.75 4.76
C LEU A 196 3.85 -7.62 3.60
N MET A 197 3.69 -6.39 3.08
CA MET A 197 2.77 -6.10 1.99
C MET A 197 3.16 -6.79 0.69
N ASN A 198 4.45 -6.79 0.34
CA ASN A 198 4.94 -7.47 -0.86
C ASN A 198 4.61 -8.98 -0.80
N ALA A 199 4.86 -9.63 0.35
CA ALA A 199 4.55 -11.04 0.51
C ALA A 199 3.04 -11.32 0.38
N VAL A 200 2.20 -10.51 1.03
CA VAL A 200 0.73 -10.67 0.95
C VAL A 200 0.23 -10.46 -0.48
N PHE A 201 0.63 -9.37 -1.13
CA PHE A 201 0.16 -9.03 -2.47
C PHE A 201 0.67 -10.01 -3.54
N ASN A 202 1.92 -10.47 -3.43
CA ASN A 202 2.46 -11.49 -4.31
C ASN A 202 1.65 -12.80 -4.24
N ASN A 203 1.43 -13.31 -3.03
CA ASN A 203 0.75 -14.59 -2.83
C ASN A 203 -0.71 -14.52 -3.27
N TRP A 204 -1.40 -13.43 -2.92
CA TRP A 204 -2.76 -13.21 -3.40
C TRP A 204 -2.83 -13.14 -4.93
N TYR A 205 -1.90 -12.43 -5.58
CA TYR A 205 -1.90 -12.30 -7.04
C TYR A 205 -1.72 -13.65 -7.72
N LEU A 206 -0.82 -14.50 -7.22
CA LEU A 206 -0.64 -15.86 -7.72
C LEU A 206 -1.89 -16.71 -7.57
N LEU A 207 -2.53 -16.70 -6.40
CA LEU A 207 -3.79 -17.42 -6.17
C LEU A 207 -4.92 -16.95 -7.11
N LYS A 208 -4.96 -15.65 -7.41
CA LYS A 208 -5.90 -15.09 -8.38
C LYS A 208 -5.60 -15.52 -9.82
N CYS A 209 -4.33 -15.67 -10.18
CA CYS A 209 -3.92 -16.19 -11.48
C CYS A 209 -4.24 -17.68 -11.64
N GLU A 210 -4.07 -18.48 -10.58
CA GLU A 210 -4.39 -19.91 -10.54
C GLU A 210 -5.90 -20.19 -10.67
N SER A 211 -6.75 -19.29 -10.16
CA SER A 211 -8.21 -19.44 -10.15
C SER A 211 -8.92 -18.97 -11.43
N LYS A 212 -8.20 -18.35 -12.38
CA LYS A 212 -8.78 -17.98 -13.68
C LYS A 212 -8.68 -19.16 -14.66
N PRO A 213 -9.80 -19.64 -15.24
CA PRO A 213 -9.73 -20.68 -16.26
C PRO A 213 -8.89 -20.20 -17.46
N PRO A 214 -8.17 -21.10 -18.15
CA PRO A 214 -7.46 -20.75 -19.38
C PRO A 214 -8.46 -20.15 -20.37
N LYS A 215 -8.11 -18.99 -20.93
CA LYS A 215 -8.84 -18.35 -22.02
C LYS A 215 -8.57 -19.05 -23.34
#